data_AF-W4LM32-F1
#
_entry.id   AF-W4LM32-F1
#
_cell.length_a   1.000
_cell.length_b   1.000
_cell.length_c   1.000
_cell.angle_alpha   90.00
_cell.angle_beta   90.00
_cell.angle_gamma   90.00
#
_symmetry.space_group_name_H-M   'P 1'
#
loop_
_entity.id
_entity.type
_entity.pdbx_description
1 polymer ?
#
loop_
_entity_poly.entity_id
_entity_poly.type
_entity_poly.pdbx_seq_one_letter_code
_entity_poly.pdbx_strand_id
1 'polypeptide(L)'
;MIVFTETMTGALILLLLPVGQWAMLPLLFCTGFFLNGTSSVLLDGVAELFDASKRSRGYGLYFTIYLGAGAIGPIAYGTIGDAWSLPMVFLTMALASLAIVPLTGFYHLSRAVITPLPPQ
;
A
#
# COMPACT_ATOMS: atom_id res chain seq x y z
N MET A 1 -6.21 -10.24 -0.15
CA MET A 1 -4.82 -10.15 0.34
C MET A 1 -4.39 -8.71 0.60
N ILE A 2 -4.47 -7.79 -0.37
CA ILE A 2 -4.10 -6.37 -0.21
C ILE A 2 -4.77 -5.71 1.01
N VAL A 3 -6.09 -5.88 1.18
CA VAL A 3 -6.82 -5.34 2.35
C VAL A 3 -6.20 -5.79 3.67
N PHE A 4 -5.81 -7.07 3.78
CA PHE A 4 -5.22 -7.62 4.99
C PHE A 4 -3.82 -7.04 5.26
N THR A 5 -2.95 -7.02 4.25
CA THR A 5 -1.58 -6.52 4.38
C THR A 5 -1.54 -5.02 4.66
N GLU A 6 -2.40 -4.22 4.02
CA GLU A 6 -2.50 -2.77 4.26
C GLU A 6 -3.12 -2.45 5.62
N THR A 7 -4.15 -3.20 6.04
CA THR A 7 -4.71 -3.04 7.40
C THR A 7 -3.67 -3.33 8.46
N MET A 8 -2.92 -4.43 8.32
CA MET A 8 -1.85 -4.79 9.25
C MET A 8 -0.72 -3.76 9.22
N THR A 9 -0.28 -3.33 8.04
CA THR A 9 0.78 -2.32 7.90
C THR A 9 0.39 -1.01 8.59
N GLY A 10 -0.78 -0.46 8.27
CA GLY A 10 -1.28 0.77 8.90
C GLY A 10 -1.43 0.63 10.42
N ALA A 11 -2.01 -0.48 10.90
CA ALA A 11 -2.17 -0.72 12.34
C ALA A 11 -0.84 -0.83 13.09
N LEU A 12 0.14 -1.55 12.52
CA LEU A 12 1.45 -1.70 13.12
C LEU A 12 2.25 -0.39 13.12
N ILE A 13 2.12 0.43 12.08
CA ILE A 13 2.70 1.77 12.03
C ILE A 13 2.09 2.67 13.11
N LEU A 14 0.77 2.63 13.33
CA LEU A 14 0.14 3.36 14.44
C LEU A 14 0.62 2.87 15.80
N LEU A 15 0.83 1.56 15.95
CA LEU A 15 1.31 0.96 17.20
C LEU A 15 2.75 1.37 17.54
N LEU A 16 3.55 1.78 16.56
CA LEU A 16 4.89 2.34 16.79
C LEU A 16 4.85 3.68 17.53
N LEU A 17 3.73 4.42 17.51
CA LEU A 17 3.64 5.73 18.17
C LEU A 17 3.75 5.65 19.71
N PRO A 18 3.00 4.78 20.41
CA PRO A 18 3.10 4.63 21.87
C PRO A 18 4.13 3.58 22.31
N VAL A 19 4.83 2.90 21.39
CA VAL A 19 5.63 1.72 21.75
C VAL A 19 6.83 2.08 22.63
N GLY A 20 7.04 1.31 23.70
CA GLY A 20 8.25 1.41 24.51
C GLY A 20 9.48 0.83 23.79
N GLN A 21 10.66 1.29 24.17
CA GLN A 21 11.96 0.88 23.58
C GLN A 21 12.14 -0.63 23.41
N TRP A 22 11.70 -1.43 24.38
CA TRP A 22 11.88 -2.89 24.39
C TRP A 22 11.03 -3.63 23.35
N ALA A 23 9.86 -3.08 23.00
CA ALA A 23 8.95 -3.68 22.03
C ALA A 23 9.14 -3.12 20.62
N MET A 24 9.98 -2.10 20.44
CA MET A 24 10.16 -1.42 19.17
C MET A 24 10.79 -2.31 18.10
N LEU A 25 11.86 -3.04 18.42
CA LEU A 25 12.52 -3.94 17.46
C LEU A 25 11.60 -5.09 16.98
N PRO A 26 10.94 -5.85 17.87
CA PRO A 26 9.97 -6.85 17.44
C PRO A 26 8.84 -6.26 16.58
N LEU A 27 8.34 -5.08 16.95
CA LEU A 27 7.28 -4.43 16.22
C LEU A 27 7.74 -4.00 14.82
N LEU A 28 8.93 -3.42 14.69
CA LEU A 28 9.53 -3.06 13.40
C LEU A 28 9.75 -4.29 12.51
N PHE A 29 10.15 -5.43 13.08
CA PHE A 29 10.26 -6.68 12.32
C PHE A 29 8.90 -7.11 11.76
N CYS A 30 7.85 -7.11 12.59
CA CYS A 30 6.49 -7.41 12.15
C CYS A 30 6.00 -6.42 11.08
N THR A 31 6.24 -5.12 11.28
CA THR A 31 5.89 -4.08 10.31
C THR A 31 6.58 -4.33 8.97
N GLY A 32 7.89 -4.63 8.97
CA GLY A 32 8.64 -4.96 7.77
C GLY A 32 8.11 -6.19 7.03
N PHE A 33 7.64 -7.21 7.74
CA PHE A 33 7.03 -8.40 7.14
C PHE A 33 5.75 -8.04 6.36
N PHE A 34 4.82 -7.31 6.98
CA PHE A 34 3.55 -6.96 6.32
C PHE A 34 3.70 -5.91 5.22
N LEU A 35 4.67 -5.00 5.34
CA LEU A 35 5.04 -4.03 4.31
C LEU A 35 5.42 -4.69 2.97
N ASN A 36 6.00 -5.90 3.00
CA ASN A 36 6.46 -6.60 1.80
C ASN A 36 5.38 -7.49 1.15
N GLY A 37 4.18 -7.60 1.74
CA GLY A 37 3.17 -8.55 1.30
C GLY A 37 2.39 -8.17 0.03
N THR A 38 2.48 -6.94 -0.46
CA THR A 38 1.59 -6.42 -1.53
C THR A 38 2.15 -6.53 -2.93
N SER A 39 3.47 -6.46 -3.11
CA SER A 39 4.13 -6.37 -4.42
C SER A 39 3.79 -7.54 -5.34
N SER A 40 3.74 -8.78 -4.84
CA SER A 40 3.43 -9.95 -5.64
C SER A 40 2.03 -9.87 -6.26
N VAL A 41 1.02 -9.44 -5.47
CA VAL A 41 -0.36 -9.32 -5.96
C VAL A 41 -0.48 -8.22 -7.00
N LEU A 42 0.25 -7.12 -6.85
CA LEU A 42 0.24 -6.03 -7.83
C LEU A 42 0.91 -6.48 -9.14
N LEU A 43 2.02 -7.21 -9.07
CA LEU A 43 2.71 -7.75 -10.24
C LEU A 43 1.88 -8.81 -10.96
N ASP A 44 1.18 -9.67 -10.22
CA ASP A 44 0.22 -10.62 -10.79
C ASP A 44 -0.96 -9.88 -11.45
N GLY A 45 -1.46 -8.82 -10.80
CA GLY A 45 -2.50 -7.96 -11.36
C GLY A 45 -2.09 -7.29 -12.68
N VAL A 46 -0.81 -6.90 -12.84
CA VAL A 46 -0.30 -6.41 -14.13
C VAL A 46 -0.31 -7.52 -15.19
N ALA A 47 0.03 -8.76 -14.82
CA ALA A 47 0.00 -9.89 -15.75
C ALA A 47 -1.43 -10.22 -16.22
N GLU A 48 -2.42 -10.06 -15.34
CA GLU A 48 -3.85 -10.25 -15.62
C GLU A 48 -4.47 -9.11 -16.43
N LEU A 49 -4.06 -7.86 -16.17
CA LEU A 49 -4.66 -6.68 -16.79
C LEU A 49 -4.19 -6.44 -18.24
N PHE A 50 -2.99 -6.89 -18.59
CA PHE A 50 -2.40 -6.67 -19.91
C PHE A 50 -2.26 -7.97 -20.71
N ASP A 51 -2.71 -7.92 -21.98
CA ASP A 51 -2.44 -8.96 -22.98
C ASP A 51 -0.93 -9.23 -23.11
N ALA A 52 -0.58 -10.45 -23.52
CA ALA A 52 0.81 -10.88 -23.64
C ALA A 52 1.69 -9.92 -24.47
N SER A 53 1.15 -9.33 -25.55
CA SER A 53 1.89 -8.38 -26.40
C SER A 53 2.14 -7.01 -25.74
N LYS A 54 1.35 -6.63 -24.74
CA LYS A 54 1.42 -5.35 -24.03
C LYS A 54 1.98 -5.48 -22.61
N ARG A 55 2.11 -6.70 -22.09
CA ARG A 55 2.53 -6.97 -20.70
C ARG A 55 3.87 -6.35 -20.33
N SER A 56 4.85 -6.35 -21.24
CA SER A 56 6.13 -5.67 -21.03
C SER A 56 5.95 -4.15 -20.79
N ARG A 57 5.08 -3.49 -21.55
CA ARG A 57 4.73 -2.08 -21.34
C ARG A 57 3.98 -1.86 -20.02
N GLY A 58 3.11 -2.82 -19.65
CA GLY A 58 2.41 -2.82 -18.37
C GLY A 58 3.37 -2.83 -17.18
N TYR A 59 4.35 -3.75 -17.20
CA TYR A 59 5.41 -3.77 -16.18
C TYR A 59 6.28 -2.52 -16.21
N GLY A 60 6.60 -1.99 -17.40
CA GLY A 60 7.30 -0.72 -17.53
C GLY A 60 6.58 0.43 -16.81
N LEU A 61 5.28 0.58 -17.04
CA LEU A 61 4.46 1.58 -16.35
C LEU A 61 4.43 1.34 -14.83
N TYR A 62 4.23 0.10 -14.41
CA TYR A 62 4.23 -0.28 -12.99
C TYR A 62 5.54 0.15 -12.31
N PHE A 63 6.70 -0.22 -12.87
CA PHE A 63 7.99 0.11 -12.28
C PHE A 63 8.30 1.60 -12.33
N THR A 64 7.90 2.32 -13.38
CA THR A 64 8.06 3.79 -13.43
C THR A 64 7.30 4.45 -12.29
N ILE A 65 6.03 4.08 -12.06
CA ILE A 65 5.23 4.63 -10.96
C ILE A 65 5.82 4.21 -9.61
N TYR A 66 6.17 2.93 -9.45
CA TYR A 66 6.73 2.39 -8.21
C TYR A 66 8.03 3.08 -7.81
N LEU A 67 8.99 3.18 -8.73
CA LEU A 67 10.27 3.84 -8.47
C LEU A 67 10.09 5.36 -8.29
N GLY A 68 9.21 5.99 -9.07
CA GLY A 68 8.88 7.39 -8.92
C GLY A 68 8.30 7.70 -7.54
N ALA A 69 7.34 6.90 -7.07
CA ALA A 69 6.80 7.01 -5.71
C ALA A 69 7.88 6.78 -4.66
N GLY A 70 8.78 5.80 -4.86
CA GLY A 70 9.92 5.55 -3.99
C GLY A 70 10.90 6.71 -3.90
N ALA A 71 11.10 7.46 -4.99
CA ALA A 71 11.93 8.66 -5.01
C ALA A 71 11.25 9.87 -4.34
N ILE A 72 9.93 10.01 -4.52
CA ILE A 72 9.14 11.12 -3.95
C ILE A 72 8.93 10.92 -2.44
N GLY A 73 8.77 9.67 -1.99
CA GLY A 73 8.45 9.33 -0.60
C GLY A 73 9.35 10.00 0.45
N PRO A 74 10.69 9.83 0.39
CA PRO A 74 11.60 10.46 1.35
C PRO A 74 11.49 11.99 1.38
N ILE A 75 11.28 12.63 0.23
CA ILE A 75 11.13 14.09 0.15
C ILE A 75 9.81 14.50 0.81
N ALA A 76 8.70 13.84 0.49
CA ALA A 76 7.39 14.13 1.05
C ALA A 76 7.35 13.91 2.57
N TYR A 77 7.78 12.74 3.04
CA TYR A 77 7.78 12.39 4.46
C TYR A 77 8.86 13.13 5.26
N GLY A 78 10.01 13.44 4.65
CA GLY A 78 11.02 14.31 5.25
C GLY A 78 10.49 15.71 5.49
N THR A 79 9.80 16.30 4.49
CA THR A 79 9.16 17.61 4.64
C THR A 79 8.09 17.61 5.73
N ILE A 80 7.28 16.55 5.83
CA ILE A 80 6.30 16.38 6.91
C ILE A 80 6.99 16.32 8.29
N GLY A 81 8.11 15.60 8.37
CA GLY A 81 8.90 15.48 9.60
C GLY A 81 9.50 16.81 10.04
N ASP A 82 10.09 17.55 9.10
CA ASP A 82 10.72 18.85 9.36
C ASP A 82 9.69 19.92 9.74
N ALA A 83 8.51 19.92 9.11
CA ALA A 83 7.48 20.91 9.33
C ALA A 83 6.66 20.68 10.62
N TRP A 84 6.46 19.41 11.02
CA TRP A 84 5.60 19.08 12.16
C TRP A 84 6.32 18.28 13.23
N SER A 85 6.61 17.00 12.97
CA SER A 85 7.36 16.11 13.88
C SER A 85 7.40 14.68 13.31
N LEU A 86 8.26 13.84 13.90
CA LEU A 86 8.35 12.42 13.57
C LEU A 86 7.04 11.63 13.75
N PRO A 87 6.25 11.77 14.85
CA PRO A 87 4.94 11.12 14.97
C PRO A 87 3.97 11.42 13.83
N MET A 88 3.99 12.64 13.28
CA MET A 88 3.13 13.00 12.14
C MET A 88 3.54 12.26 10.86
N VAL A 89 4.82 11.93 10.69
CA VAL A 89 5.29 11.08 9.59
C VAL A 89 4.69 9.68 9.70
N PHE A 90 4.78 9.05 10.88
CA PHE A 90 4.18 7.73 11.11
C PHE A 90 2.66 7.75 10.92
N LEU A 91 1.97 8.78 11.42
CA LEU A 91 0.52 8.93 11.25
C LEU A 91 0.15 9.03 9.76
N THR A 92 0.84 9.88 8.99
CA THR A 92 0.57 10.05 7.56
C THR A 92 0.85 8.79 6.76
N MET A 93 1.94 8.06 7.05
CA MET A 93 2.22 6.75 6.45
C MET A 93 1.12 5.72 6.76
N ALA A 94 0.68 5.65 8.02
CA ALA A 94 -0.39 4.74 8.42
C ALA A 94 -1.70 5.06 7.69
N LEU A 95 -2.08 6.35 7.62
CA LEU A 95 -3.28 6.77 6.92
C LEU A 95 -3.20 6.49 5.41
N ALA A 96 -2.04 6.69 4.79
CA ALA A 96 -1.83 6.38 3.38
C ALA A 96 -2.03 4.87 3.10
N SER A 97 -1.49 4.00 3.96
CA SER A 97 -1.68 2.56 3.88
C SER A 97 -3.16 2.18 4.10
N LEU A 98 -3.79 2.70 5.16
CA LEU A 98 -5.19 2.42 5.47
C LEU A 98 -6.16 2.94 4.40
N ALA A 99 -5.83 4.02 3.69
CA ALA A 99 -6.65 4.56 2.60
C ALA A 99 -6.80 3.58 1.42
N ILE A 100 -5.89 2.60 1.27
CA ILE A 100 -6.00 1.57 0.23
C ILE A 100 -7.17 0.62 0.51
N VAL A 101 -7.55 0.42 1.78
CA VAL A 101 -8.67 -0.44 2.16
C VAL A 101 -10.01 0.03 1.59
N PRO A 102 -10.48 1.27 1.86
CA PRO A 102 -11.72 1.76 1.27
C PRO A 102 -11.61 1.87 -0.26
N LEU A 103 -10.46 2.24 -0.83
CA LEU A 103 -10.27 2.29 -2.29
C LEU A 103 -10.49 0.91 -2.95
N THR A 104 -9.98 -0.15 -2.32
CA THR A 104 -10.20 -1.52 -2.78
C THR A 104 -11.68 -1.89 -2.68
N GLY A 105 -12.35 -1.50 -1.58
CA GLY A 105 -13.80 -1.67 -1.43
C GLY A 105 -14.60 -0.95 -2.52
N PHE A 106 -14.29 0.32 -2.79
CA PHE A 106 -14.92 1.11 -3.85
C PHE A 106 -14.74 0.47 -5.23
N TYR A 107 -13.55 -0.07 -5.52
CA TYR A 107 -13.30 -0.79 -6.78
C TYR A 107 -14.17 -2.04 -6.93
N HIS A 108 -14.28 -2.86 -5.89
CA HIS A 108 -15.11 -4.06 -5.91
C HIS A 108 -16.60 -3.74 -6.03
N LEU A 109 -17.08 -2.72 -5.30
CA LEU A 109 -18.46 -2.24 -5.41
C LEU A 109 -18.76 -1.73 -6.82
N SER A 110 -17.85 -0.95 -7.41
CA SER A 110 -18.00 -0.43 -8.76
C SER A 110 -18.09 -1.55 -9.80
N ARG A 111 -17.30 -2.63 -9.66
CA ARG A 111 -17.40 -3.79 -10.55
C ARG A 111 -18.72 -4.55 -10.38
N ALA A 112 -19.18 -4.75 -9.15
CA ALA A 112 -20.43 -5.47 -8.87
C ALA A 112 -21.65 -4.77 -9.48
N VAL A 113 -21.64 -3.44 -9.56
CA VAL A 113 -22.70 -2.65 -10.19
C VAL A 113 -22.67 -2.73 -11.73
N ILE A 114 -21.49 -2.92 -12.33
CA ILE A 114 -21.29 -2.82 -13.79
C ILE A 114 -21.47 -4.19 -14.50
N THR A 115 -21.25 -5.32 -13.83
CA THR A 115 -21.48 -6.65 -14.44
C THR A 115 -22.97 -7.06 -14.36
N PRO A 116 -23.67 -7.27 -15.49
CA PRO A 116 -25.03 -7.82 -15.47
C PRO A 116 -24.98 -9.28 -14.99
N LEU A 117 -26.00 -9.72 -14.24
CA LEU A 117 -26.20 -11.14 -13.92
C LEU A 117 -26.28 -11.96 -15.23
N PRO A 118 -25.64 -13.15 -15.31
CA PRO A 118 -25.83 -14.03 -16.45
C PRO A 118 -27.31 -14.42 -16.58
N PRO A 119 -27.85 -14.55 -17.81
CA PRO A 119 -29.21 -15.03 -18.01
C PRO A 119 -29.34 -16.45 -17.42
N GLN A 120 -30.39 -16.66 -16.62
CA GLN A 120 -30.75 -17.97 -16.04
C GLN A 120 -31.24 -18.93 -17.11
#